data_AF-A0A3M2FXZ4-F1
#
_entry.id   AF-A0A3M2FXZ4-F1
#
_cell.length_a   1.000
_cell.length_b   1.000
_cell.length_c   1.000
_cell.angle_alpha   90.00
_cell.angle_beta   90.00
_cell.angle_gamma   90.00
#
_symmetry.space_group_name_H-M   'P 1'
#
loop_
_entity.id
_entity.type
_entity.pdbx_description
1 polymer ?
#
loop_
_entity_poly.entity_id
_entity_poly.type
_entity_poly.pdbx_seq_one_letter_code
_entity_poly.pdbx_strand_id
1 'polypeptide(L)' 'TGYAINPARDLSPRLMHALLPIPDKRDSDWGYAWIPVVGPVLGGALAALVFLALG' A
#
# COMPACT_ATOMS: atom_id res chain seq x y z
N THR A 1 13.03 2.70 -3.91
CA THR A 1 12.18 2.33 -2.75
C THR A 1 11.49 3.59 -2.23
N GLY A 2 10.37 3.97 -2.85
CA GLY A 2 9.54 5.08 -2.33
C GLY A 2 8.72 4.59 -1.15
N TYR A 3 8.52 5.44 -0.14
CA TYR A 3 7.87 5.09 1.12
C TYR A 3 6.43 4.58 0.89
N ALA A 4 6.19 3.30 1.17
CA ALA A 4 4.96 2.58 0.85
C ALA A 4 3.93 2.69 1.99
N ILE A 5 3.69 3.92 2.46
CA ILE A 5 2.89 4.18 3.68
C ILE A 5 1.42 4.49 3.39
N ASN A 6 1.08 4.79 2.14
CA ASN A 6 -0.26 5.21 1.77
C ASN A 6 -0.88 4.23 0.77
N PRO A 7 -1.93 3.49 1.17
CA PRO A 7 -2.60 2.52 0.31
C PRO A 7 -3.09 3.12 -1.01
N ALA A 8 -3.65 4.33 -1.00
CA ALA A 8 -4.18 4.98 -2.20
C ALA A 8 -3.06 5.37 -3.18
N ARG A 9 -1.90 5.76 -2.65
CA ARG A 9 -0.72 6.14 -3.43
C ARG A 9 -0.04 4.95 -4.10
N ASP A 10 -0.15 3.76 -3.51
CA ASP A 10 0.48 2.54 -4.01
C ASP A 10 -0.47 1.62 -4.81
N LEU A 11 -1.76 1.59 -4.49
CA LEU A 11 -2.75 0.76 -5.18
C LEU A 11 -3.25 1.38 -6.48
N SER A 12 -3.50 2.69 -6.51
CA SER A 12 -4.11 3.34 -7.68
C SER A 12 -3.22 3.27 -8.93
N PRO A 13 -1.89 3.51 -8.88
CA PRO A 13 -1.05 3.36 -10.06
C PRO A 13 -0.91 1.90 -10.48
N ARG A 14 -0.95 0.97 -9.52
CA ARG A 14 -0.83 -0.47 -9.75
C ARG A 14 -2.07 -1.03 -10.45
N LEU A 15 -3.26 -0.56 -10.08
CA LEU A 15 -4.52 -0.89 -10.75
C LEU A 15 -4.53 -0.37 -12.19
N MET A 16 -4.09 0.88 -12.40
CA MET A 16 -4.00 1.44 -13.76
C MET A 16 -2.97 0.70 -14.61
N HIS A 17 -1.82 0.35 -14.05
CA HIS A 17 -0.81 -0.48 -14.73
C HIS A 17 -1.36 -1.86 -15.13
N ALA A 18 -2.22 -2.46 -14.30
CA ALA A 18 -2.86 -3.73 -14.64
C ALA A 18 -3.89 -3.59 -15.76
N LEU A 19 -4.73 -2.54 -15.72
CA LEU A 19 -5.84 -2.33 -16.66
C LEU A 19 -5.39 -1.80 -18.03
N LEU A 20 -4.37 -0.93 -18.08
CA LEU A 20 -3.96 -0.30 -19.33
C LEU A 20 -3.18 -1.30 -20.21
N PRO A 21 -3.47 -1.34 -21.53
CA PRO A 21 -2.68 -2.12 -22.47
C PRO A 21 -1.36 -1.38 -22.75
N ILE A 22 -0.32 -1.76 -22.00
CA ILE A 22 1.04 -1.22 -22.17
C ILE A 22 1.88 -2.34 -22.81
N PRO A 23 2.44 -2.13 -24.01
CA PRO A 23 3.35 -3.09 -24.65
C PRO A 23 4.57 -3.37 -23.76
N ASP A 24 5.01 -4.62 -23.70
CA ASP A 24 6.19 -5.07 -22.94
C ASP A 24 6.19 -4.72 -21.44
N LYS A 25 5.00 -4.55 -20.83
CA LYS A 25 4.90 -4.25 -19.40
C LYS A 25 5.34 -5.42 -18.52
N ARG A 26 6.10 -5.09 -17.46
CA ARG A 26 6.45 -6.03 -16.38
C ARG A 26 5.20 -6.44 -15.60
N ASP A 27 5.29 -7.49 -14.79
CA ASP A 27 4.21 -7.85 -13.86
C ASP A 27 3.95 -6.73 -12.82
N SER A 28 2.69 -6.61 -12.37
CA SER A 28 2.23 -5.54 -11.45
C SER A 28 2.63 -5.77 -9.98
N ASP A 29 3.42 -6.82 -9.72
CA ASP A 29 3.96 -7.18 -8.40
C ASP A 29 2.86 -7.25 -7.33
N TRP A 30 1.85 -8.07 -7.62
CA TRP A 30 0.70 -8.28 -6.75
C TRP A 30 1.09 -8.94 -5.41
N GLY A 31 2.18 -9.70 -5.39
CA GLY A 31 2.73 -10.29 -4.16
C GLY A 31 3.16 -9.25 -3.12
N TYR A 32 3.62 -8.07 -3.55
CA TYR A 32 3.94 -6.95 -2.66
C TYR A 32 2.75 -6.01 -2.41
N ALA A 33 1.70 -6.05 -3.24
CA ALA A 33 0.62 -5.05 -3.26
C ALA A 33 -0.20 -4.95 -1.97
N TRP A 34 -0.27 -6.01 -1.15
CA TRP A 34 -1.00 -6.02 0.11
C TRP A 34 -0.22 -5.37 1.27
N ILE A 35 1.12 -5.36 1.20
CA ILE A 35 2.01 -4.81 2.24
C ILE A 35 1.74 -3.32 2.51
N PRO A 36 1.67 -2.42 1.49
CA PRO A 36 1.34 -1.00 1.70
C PRO A 36 -0.11 -0.74 2.09
N VAL A 37 -0.94 -1.78 2.19
CA VAL A 37 -2.33 -1.68 2.63
C VAL A 37 -2.43 -2.11 4.09
N VAL A 38 -2.01 -3.34 4.37
CA VAL A 38 -2.12 -3.94 5.70
C VAL A 38 -1.14 -3.30 6.68
N GLY A 39 0.10 -3.03 6.25
CA GLY A 39 1.13 -2.41 7.09
C GLY A 39 0.68 -1.07 7.69
N PRO A 40 0.26 -0.09 6.87
CA PRO A 40 -0.20 1.21 7.37
C PRO A 40 -1.49 1.13 8.20
N VAL A 41 -2.44 0.27 7.83
CA VAL A 41 -3.68 0.10 8.60
C VAL A 41 -3.39 -0.45 10.00
N LEU A 42 -2.59 -1.51 10.10
CA LEU A 42 -2.21 -2.09 11.39
C LEU A 42 -1.34 -1.12 12.20
N GLY A 43 -0.36 -0.47 11.57
CA GLY A 43 0.52 0.50 12.23
C GLY A 43 -0.26 1.71 12.77
N GLY A 44 -1.20 2.24 11.99
CA GLY A 44 -2.07 3.34 12.41
C GLY A 44 -3.00 2.94 13.56
N ALA A 45 -3.60 1.75 13.50
CA ALA A 45 -4.43 1.22 14.58
C ALA A 45 -3.63 1.01 15.87
N LEU A 46 -2.44 0.41 15.79
CA LEU A 46 -1.53 0.24 16.93
C LEU A 46 -1.11 1.58 17.53
N ALA A 47 -0.72 2.54 16.71
CA ALA A 47 -0.34 3.88 17.18
C ALA A 47 -1.49 4.57 17.91
N ALA A 48 -2.72 4.48 17.37
CA ALA A 48 -3.91 5.03 18.01
C ALA A 48 -4.21 4.37 19.36
N LEU A 49 -4.11 3.04 19.44
CA LEU A 49 -4.31 2.30 20.69
C LEU A 49 -3.26 2.66 21.75
N VAL A 50 -1.99 2.74 21.37
CA VAL A 50 -0.90 3.15 22.27
C VAL A 50 -1.13 4.58 22.78
N PHE A 51 -1.53 5.49 21.88
CA PHE A 51 -1.85 6.87 22.26
C PHE A 51 -3.01 6.93 23.26
N LEU A 52 -4.08 6.16 23.04
CA LEU A 52 -5.22 6.11 23.98
C LEU A 52 -4.88 5.46 25.33
N ALA A 53 -3.91 4.55 25.37
CA ALA A 53 -3.52 3.83 26.59
C ALA A 53 -2.51 4.58 27.45
N LEU A 54 -1.66 5.42 26.84
CA LEU A 54 -0.55 6.11 27.50
C LEU A 54 -0.70 7.64 27.54
N GLY A 55 -1.64 8.18 26.76
CA GLY A 55 -1.91 9.62 26.63
C GLY A 55 -2.99 10.14 27.56
#